data_AF-A0A7M2YY87-F1
#
_entry.id   AF-A0A7M2YY87-F1
#
_cell.length_a   1.000
_cell.length_b   1.000
_cell.length_c   1.000
_cell.angle_alpha   90.00
_cell.angle_beta   90.00
_cell.angle_gamma   90.00
#
_symmetry.space_group_name_H-M   'P 1'
#
loop_
_entity.id
_entity.type
_entity.pdbx_description
1 polymer ?
#
loop_
_entity_poly.entity_id
_entity_poly.type
_entity_poly.pdbx_seq_one_letter_code
_entity_poly.pdbx_strand_id
1 'polypeptide(L)'
;MPPLELIGDSARGADYAAVRLVVDGDRIVEADAPGLERDLAGLTLLDAAAVPGTTLAADALANALAPAFHAEPSPARIAVAMSGGVDSAVALLRAGSDAIGVTLRLWLDPAGPSAERACCSPDAVIAARETCHRLGLPHVTLDLREAFRAAVVQPFVDGYAAGLTPNPCMRCNGVFRFGALVAFAERAGARALWTGHYARIVEREGMRLIGCGADASKDQSYMLATVDPALLHRVAFPLAEHTKSDTRAEAAAAGLAVAGRSESQEACFLAGADYRAFLERQGLEAEPGAIVDERGTVLGRHDGIWRYTPGQRRGIGVAAPEPLYALRTDRATNAVVVGPRSALASTVVHARGRVYLPVERGHAKLRYRSQPVPARVEPEPGGFTLRLERPVDAVAPGQVAAVYDRDAIVAAGVIAGSSG
;
A
#
# COMPACT_ATOMS: atom_id res chain seq x y z
N MET A 1 -2.60 -8.33 36.21
CA MET A 1 -3.90 -7.99 35.60
C MET A 1 -4.79 -9.22 35.72
N PRO A 2 -6.12 -9.10 35.80
CA PRO A 2 -6.97 -10.29 35.78
C PRO A 2 -6.79 -11.04 34.44
N PRO A 3 -7.00 -12.37 34.41
CA PRO A 3 -6.99 -13.14 33.18
C PRO A 3 -7.96 -12.56 32.15
N LEU A 4 -7.54 -12.52 30.90
CA LEU A 4 -8.29 -12.00 29.76
C LEU A 4 -8.89 -13.17 28.97
N GLU A 5 -10.20 -13.13 28.75
CA GLU A 5 -10.86 -14.06 27.84
C GLU A 5 -10.83 -13.51 26.40
N LEU A 6 -10.35 -14.33 25.48
CA LEU A 6 -10.25 -14.04 24.05
C LEU A 6 -11.10 -15.02 23.27
N ILE A 7 -11.89 -14.50 22.34
CA ILE A 7 -12.76 -15.31 21.48
C ILE A 7 -12.51 -14.88 20.04
N GLY A 8 -12.35 -15.86 19.17
CA GLY A 8 -12.25 -15.65 17.73
C GLY A 8 -13.03 -16.71 16.99
N ASP A 9 -13.59 -16.33 15.86
CA ASP A 9 -14.35 -17.22 14.99
C ASP A 9 -13.95 -17.08 13.52
N SER A 10 -14.32 -18.07 12.72
CA SER A 10 -14.18 -18.04 11.28
C SER A 10 -15.27 -18.86 10.63
N ALA A 11 -15.75 -18.41 9.48
CA ALA A 11 -16.80 -19.08 8.73
C ALA A 11 -16.52 -19.05 7.22
N ARG A 12 -16.89 -20.12 6.53
CA ARG A 12 -16.87 -20.20 5.07
C ARG A 12 -18.07 -21.02 4.59
N GLY A 13 -19.05 -20.35 3.98
CA GLY A 13 -20.30 -21.00 3.62
C GLY A 13 -21.08 -21.43 4.88
N ALA A 14 -21.39 -22.72 4.99
CA ALA A 14 -22.05 -23.28 6.17
C ALA A 14 -21.07 -23.75 7.26
N ASP A 15 -19.77 -23.82 6.94
CA ASP A 15 -18.75 -24.29 7.88
C ASP A 15 -18.33 -23.16 8.83
N TYR A 16 -18.09 -23.52 10.09
CA TYR A 16 -17.76 -22.59 11.17
C TYR A 16 -16.73 -23.21 12.13
N ALA A 17 -15.85 -22.38 12.67
CA ALA A 17 -14.98 -22.73 13.79
C ALA A 17 -14.90 -21.56 14.78
N ALA A 18 -14.75 -21.90 16.06
CA ALA A 18 -14.52 -20.95 17.14
C ALA A 18 -13.34 -21.39 17.99
N VAL A 19 -12.66 -20.40 18.56
CA VAL A 19 -11.58 -20.59 19.53
C VAL A 19 -11.86 -19.68 20.72
N ARG A 20 -11.79 -20.26 21.93
CA ARG A 20 -11.86 -19.54 23.20
C ARG A 20 -10.56 -19.75 23.96
N LEU A 21 -9.91 -18.67 24.39
CA LEU A 21 -8.69 -18.70 25.18
C LEU A 21 -8.90 -17.90 26.47
N VAL A 22 -8.36 -18.40 27.57
CA VAL A 22 -8.15 -17.60 28.79
C VAL A 22 -6.65 -17.36 28.91
N VAL A 23 -6.25 -16.09 29.00
CA VAL A 23 -4.85 -15.67 28.96
C VAL A 23 -4.49 -14.93 30.25
N ASP A 24 -3.42 -15.33 30.91
CA ASP A 24 -2.80 -14.60 32.02
C ASP A 24 -1.40 -14.12 31.62
N GLY A 25 -1.23 -12.80 31.51
CA GLY A 25 -0.05 -12.21 30.90
C GLY A 25 0.09 -12.59 29.43
N ASP A 26 1.19 -13.28 29.08
CA ASP A 26 1.46 -13.79 27.74
C ASP A 26 1.16 -15.29 27.58
N ARG A 27 0.61 -15.94 28.61
CA ARG A 27 0.36 -17.40 28.63
C ARG A 27 -1.11 -17.75 28.58
N ILE A 28 -1.43 -18.77 27.78
CA ILE A 28 -2.76 -19.36 27.71
C ILE A 28 -2.92 -20.33 28.87
N VAL A 29 -3.86 -20.08 29.77
CA VAL A 29 -4.14 -20.94 30.95
C VAL A 29 -5.27 -21.93 30.67
N GLU A 30 -6.21 -21.58 29.79
CA GLU A 30 -7.26 -22.47 29.30
C GLU A 30 -7.48 -22.23 27.80
N ALA A 31 -7.78 -23.29 27.05
CA ALA A 31 -8.10 -23.19 25.64
C ALA A 31 -9.19 -24.19 25.24
N ASP A 32 -10.14 -23.72 24.44
CA ASP A 32 -11.05 -24.54 23.65
C ASP A 32 -10.84 -24.16 22.18
N ALA A 33 -10.16 -25.04 21.44
CA ALA A 33 -9.69 -24.73 20.09
C ALA A 33 -9.73 -25.97 19.17
N PRO A 34 -10.93 -26.51 18.87
CA PRO A 34 -11.07 -27.69 18.04
C PRO A 34 -10.52 -27.48 16.63
N GLY A 35 -9.86 -28.52 16.10
CA GLY A 35 -9.30 -28.50 14.75
C GLY A 35 -7.90 -27.89 14.63
N LEU A 36 -7.26 -27.52 15.74
CA LEU A 36 -5.82 -27.26 15.81
C LEU A 36 -5.04 -28.56 16.04
N GLU A 37 -3.79 -28.60 15.59
CA GLU A 37 -2.94 -29.80 15.66
C GLU A 37 -2.29 -30.02 17.04
N ARG A 38 -2.40 -29.04 17.94
CA ARG A 38 -1.81 -29.07 19.28
C ARG A 38 -2.68 -28.33 20.29
N ASP A 39 -2.71 -28.83 21.52
CA ASP A 39 -3.25 -28.08 22.67
C ASP A 39 -2.48 -26.78 22.91
N LEU A 40 -3.22 -25.72 23.21
CA LEU A 40 -2.70 -24.37 23.41
C LEU A 40 -2.46 -24.05 24.89
N ALA A 41 -3.02 -24.82 25.83
CA ALA A 41 -2.81 -24.58 27.25
C ALA A 41 -1.31 -24.64 27.61
N GLY A 42 -0.84 -23.63 28.35
CA GLY A 42 0.56 -23.44 28.75
C GLY A 42 1.45 -22.75 27.71
N LEU A 43 1.00 -22.60 26.46
CA LEU A 43 1.75 -21.89 25.43
C LEU A 43 1.76 -20.38 25.67
N THR A 44 2.80 -19.72 25.16
CA THR A 44 2.77 -18.27 25.00
C THR A 44 1.89 -17.89 23.81
N LEU A 45 1.43 -16.63 23.72
CA LEU A 45 0.71 -16.13 22.53
C LEU A 45 1.56 -16.29 21.26
N LEU A 46 2.88 -16.13 21.37
CA LEU A 46 3.82 -16.32 20.26
C LEU A 46 3.85 -17.77 19.79
N ASP A 47 3.99 -18.72 20.72
CA ASP A 47 4.04 -20.15 20.38
C ASP A 47 2.70 -20.63 19.83
N ALA A 48 1.58 -20.16 20.40
CA ALA A 48 0.25 -20.46 19.91
C ALA A 48 0.03 -19.97 18.46
N ALA A 49 0.57 -18.81 18.10
CA ALA A 49 0.49 -18.28 16.74
C ALA A 49 1.22 -19.14 15.67
N ALA A 50 2.10 -20.05 16.09
CA ALA A 50 2.79 -21.00 15.22
C ALA A 50 2.04 -22.34 15.06
N VAL A 51 0.97 -22.57 15.85
CA VAL A 51 0.25 -23.84 15.84
C VAL A 51 -0.62 -23.95 14.57
N PRO A 52 -0.39 -24.96 13.72
CA PRO A 52 -1.22 -25.22 12.56
C PRO A 52 -2.56 -25.88 12.93
N GLY A 53 -3.45 -25.93 11.96
CA GLY A 53 -4.75 -26.56 12.08
C GLY A 53 -5.51 -26.52 10.78
N THR A 54 -6.76 -26.97 10.82
CA THR A 54 -7.70 -26.74 9.72
C THR A 54 -7.81 -25.23 9.43
N THR A 55 -8.11 -24.86 8.17
CA THR A 55 -8.12 -23.46 7.74
C THR A 55 -9.00 -22.58 8.64
N LEU A 56 -10.22 -23.03 8.96
CA LEU A 56 -11.17 -22.29 9.79
C LEU A 56 -10.70 -22.20 11.26
N ALA A 57 -10.17 -23.29 11.82
CA ALA A 57 -9.65 -23.26 13.20
C ALA A 57 -8.45 -22.32 13.33
N ALA A 58 -7.53 -22.34 12.35
CA ALA A 58 -6.38 -21.44 12.33
C ALA A 58 -6.78 -19.97 12.13
N ASP A 59 -7.80 -19.69 11.31
CA ASP A 59 -8.37 -18.34 11.19
C ASP A 59 -9.04 -17.87 12.49
N ALA A 60 -9.82 -18.75 13.13
CA ALA A 60 -10.48 -18.46 14.41
C ALA A 60 -9.45 -18.16 15.51
N LEU A 61 -8.37 -18.95 15.59
CA LEU A 61 -7.25 -18.68 16.49
C LEU A 61 -6.60 -17.33 16.19
N ALA A 62 -6.31 -17.03 14.92
CA ALA A 62 -5.70 -15.76 14.54
C ALA A 62 -6.59 -14.56 14.96
N ASN A 63 -7.91 -14.68 14.79
CA ASN A 63 -8.87 -13.66 15.20
C ASN A 63 -8.95 -13.51 16.72
N ALA A 64 -8.81 -14.61 17.48
CA ALA A 64 -8.76 -14.58 18.95
C ALA A 64 -7.48 -13.90 19.47
N LEU A 65 -6.33 -14.21 18.86
CA LEU A 65 -5.02 -13.72 19.32
C LEU A 65 -4.78 -12.24 19.00
N ALA A 66 -5.13 -11.78 17.81
CA ALA A 66 -4.70 -10.48 17.28
C ALA A 66 -4.97 -9.26 18.19
N PRO A 67 -6.16 -9.14 18.85
CA PRO A 67 -6.46 -7.98 19.71
C PRO A 67 -5.52 -7.86 20.92
N ALA A 68 -5.06 -8.99 21.48
CA ALA A 68 -4.25 -9.03 22.68
C ALA A 68 -2.80 -9.47 22.44
N PHE A 69 -2.42 -9.76 21.18
CA PHE A 69 -1.10 -10.29 20.87
C PHE A 69 0.03 -9.38 21.38
N HIS A 70 0.95 -9.97 22.13
CA HIS A 70 2.21 -9.37 22.53
C HIS A 70 3.21 -10.50 22.80
N ALA A 71 4.49 -10.17 22.80
CA ALA A 71 5.55 -11.12 23.13
C ALA A 71 6.75 -10.40 23.74
N GLU A 72 7.48 -11.09 24.62
CA GLU A 72 8.71 -10.57 25.25
C GLU A 72 9.74 -10.13 24.20
N PRO A 73 10.40 -8.97 24.37
CA PRO A 73 11.39 -8.47 23.41
C PRO A 73 12.53 -9.46 23.15
N SER A 74 12.89 -9.63 21.88
CA SER A 74 14.05 -10.43 21.46
C SER A 74 14.90 -9.67 20.44
N PRO A 75 16.23 -9.57 20.64
CA PRO A 75 17.11 -8.93 19.68
C PRO A 75 17.25 -9.72 18.37
N ALA A 76 16.90 -11.01 18.36
CA ALA A 76 16.94 -11.84 17.15
C ALA A 76 15.66 -11.71 16.32
N ARG A 77 14.51 -11.42 16.94
CA ARG A 77 13.20 -11.50 16.30
C ARG A 77 12.99 -10.42 15.25
N ILE A 78 12.49 -10.85 14.10
CA ILE A 78 12.10 -10.01 12.97
C ILE A 78 10.62 -10.19 12.69
N ALA A 79 9.86 -9.10 12.67
CA ALA A 79 8.51 -9.12 12.15
C ALA A 79 8.56 -8.97 10.63
N VAL A 80 7.87 -9.83 9.89
CA VAL A 80 7.87 -9.82 8.42
C VAL A 80 6.46 -9.53 7.93
N ALA A 81 6.30 -8.46 7.14
CA ALA A 81 5.02 -8.14 6.52
C ALA A 81 4.72 -9.12 5.38
N MET A 82 3.71 -9.95 5.58
CA MET A 82 3.31 -11.02 4.67
C MET A 82 2.12 -10.59 3.81
N SER A 83 2.29 -10.63 2.48
CA SER A 83 1.22 -10.34 1.51
C SER A 83 0.67 -11.60 0.84
N GLY A 84 1.17 -12.79 1.20
CA GLY A 84 0.83 -14.05 0.52
C GLY A 84 1.47 -14.19 -0.87
N GLY A 85 2.38 -13.27 -1.23
CA GLY A 85 3.16 -13.29 -2.47
C GLY A 85 4.60 -13.77 -2.26
N VAL A 86 5.28 -14.03 -3.39
CA VAL A 86 6.67 -14.52 -3.44
C VAL A 86 7.63 -13.63 -2.67
N ASP A 87 7.55 -12.32 -2.83
CA ASP A 87 8.54 -11.38 -2.27
C ASP A 87 8.52 -11.41 -0.74
N SER A 88 7.33 -11.39 -0.12
CA SER A 88 7.21 -11.49 1.33
C SER A 88 7.63 -12.87 1.87
N ALA A 89 7.40 -13.93 1.09
CA ALA A 89 7.80 -15.28 1.49
C ALA A 89 9.33 -15.44 1.48
N VAL A 90 10.03 -14.87 0.49
CA VAL A 90 11.50 -14.84 0.48
C VAL A 90 12.03 -13.95 1.60
N ALA A 91 11.40 -12.80 1.86
CA ALA A 91 11.75 -11.97 3.01
C ALA A 91 11.63 -12.74 4.34
N LEU A 92 10.60 -13.60 4.48
CA LEU A 92 10.41 -14.47 5.65
C LEU A 92 11.51 -15.53 5.76
N LEU A 93 11.84 -16.22 4.66
CA LEU A 93 12.92 -17.21 4.63
C LEU A 93 14.25 -16.60 5.10
N ARG A 94 14.56 -15.40 4.63
CA ARG A 94 15.79 -14.67 5.00
C ARG A 94 15.80 -14.19 6.45
N ALA A 95 14.63 -13.94 7.03
CA ALA A 95 14.52 -13.50 8.42
C ALA A 95 14.87 -14.64 9.41
N GLY A 96 14.79 -15.91 8.96
CA GLY A 96 15.24 -17.07 9.71
C GLY A 96 14.24 -17.57 10.75
N SER A 97 14.72 -18.41 11.66
CA SER A 97 13.88 -19.16 12.62
C SER A 97 13.22 -18.30 13.70
N ASP A 98 13.74 -17.11 13.97
CA ASP A 98 13.18 -16.18 14.96
C ASP A 98 12.15 -15.22 14.35
N ALA A 99 11.75 -15.43 13.08
CA ALA A 99 10.82 -14.55 12.41
C ALA A 99 9.37 -14.75 12.87
N ILE A 100 8.58 -13.68 12.80
CA ILE A 100 7.13 -13.73 12.94
C ILE A 100 6.48 -13.08 11.72
N GLY A 101 5.57 -13.79 11.07
CA GLY A 101 4.78 -13.26 9.98
C GLY A 101 3.63 -12.38 10.49
N VAL A 102 3.36 -11.28 9.81
CA VAL A 102 2.16 -10.46 10.05
C VAL A 102 1.46 -10.10 8.76
N THR A 103 0.16 -10.33 8.69
CA THR A 103 -0.67 -9.93 7.55
C THR A 103 -1.70 -8.89 7.99
N LEU A 104 -1.91 -7.87 7.16
CA LEU A 104 -3.02 -6.94 7.33
C LEU A 104 -4.22 -7.41 6.52
N ARG A 105 -5.35 -7.67 7.19
CA ARG A 105 -6.64 -7.88 6.54
C ARG A 105 -7.27 -6.50 6.29
N LEU A 106 -7.37 -6.12 5.03
CA LEU A 106 -7.83 -4.80 4.60
C LEU A 106 -9.20 -4.88 3.93
N TRP A 107 -9.93 -3.76 3.90
CA TRP A 107 -11.25 -3.71 3.28
C TRP A 107 -11.13 -3.87 1.76
N LEU A 108 -11.98 -4.72 1.20
CA LEU A 108 -12.15 -4.93 -0.24
C LEU A 108 -13.60 -4.65 -0.58
N ASP A 109 -13.84 -4.12 -1.78
CA ASP A 109 -15.20 -3.89 -2.25
C ASP A 109 -15.97 -5.22 -2.34
N PRO A 110 -17.02 -5.42 -1.52
CA PRO A 110 -17.78 -6.67 -1.52
C PRO A 110 -18.56 -6.87 -2.83
N ALA A 111 -18.80 -5.80 -3.59
CA ALA A 111 -19.46 -5.83 -4.90
C ALA A 111 -18.46 -5.83 -6.07
N GLY A 112 -17.16 -5.96 -5.78
CA GLY A 112 -16.12 -6.05 -6.80
C GLY A 112 -16.11 -7.41 -7.51
N PRO A 113 -15.61 -7.47 -8.77
CA PRO A 113 -15.68 -8.66 -9.61
C PRO A 113 -14.76 -9.81 -9.16
N SER A 114 -13.68 -9.53 -8.43
CA SER A 114 -12.72 -10.55 -7.99
C SER A 114 -11.88 -10.08 -6.79
N ALA A 115 -12.25 -10.54 -5.60
CA ALA A 115 -11.45 -10.32 -4.39
C ALA A 115 -10.07 -11.00 -4.47
N GLU A 116 -9.94 -12.09 -5.24
CA GLU A 116 -8.71 -12.87 -5.40
C GLU A 116 -7.53 -12.07 -5.99
N ARG A 117 -7.82 -11.00 -6.75
CA ARG A 117 -6.78 -10.14 -7.33
C ARG A 117 -6.13 -9.20 -6.33
N ALA A 118 -6.68 -9.05 -5.12
CA ALA A 118 -6.14 -8.17 -4.10
C ALA A 118 -5.01 -8.84 -3.30
N CYS A 119 -3.92 -8.12 -3.03
CA CYS A 119 -2.81 -8.60 -2.19
C CYS A 119 -3.19 -8.82 -0.70
N CYS A 120 -4.40 -8.45 -0.31
CA CYS A 120 -4.96 -8.64 1.04
C CYS A 120 -6.27 -9.45 0.98
N SER A 121 -6.46 -10.27 -0.06
CA SER A 121 -7.61 -11.17 -0.18
C SER A 121 -7.61 -12.23 0.92
N PRO A 122 -8.76 -12.83 1.25
CA PRO A 122 -8.81 -13.96 2.18
C PRO A 122 -7.81 -15.07 1.81
N ASP A 123 -7.69 -15.42 0.53
CA ASP A 123 -6.72 -16.44 0.07
C ASP A 123 -5.26 -15.99 0.17
N ALA A 124 -4.99 -14.68 0.13
CA ALA A 124 -3.66 -14.14 0.38
C ALA A 124 -3.30 -14.22 1.86
N VAL A 125 -4.27 -13.97 2.76
CA VAL A 125 -4.09 -14.12 4.22
C VAL A 125 -3.82 -15.58 4.57
N ILE A 126 -4.62 -16.51 4.03
CA ILE A 126 -4.44 -17.94 4.25
C ILE A 126 -3.06 -18.39 3.74
N ALA A 127 -2.69 -18.04 2.51
CA ALA A 127 -1.39 -18.42 1.95
C ALA A 127 -0.21 -17.84 2.74
N ALA A 128 -0.33 -16.62 3.27
CA ALA A 128 0.67 -16.03 4.14
C ALA A 128 0.85 -16.84 5.44
N ARG A 129 -0.26 -17.20 6.10
CA ARG A 129 -0.25 -18.02 7.31
C ARG A 129 0.35 -19.39 7.05
N GLU A 130 -0.15 -20.09 6.04
CA GLU A 130 0.34 -21.43 5.67
C GLU A 130 1.83 -21.43 5.31
N THR A 131 2.32 -20.34 4.70
CA THR A 131 3.76 -20.17 4.45
C THR A 131 4.56 -20.09 5.75
N CYS A 132 4.06 -19.37 6.76
CA CYS A 132 4.71 -19.28 8.07
C CYS A 132 4.65 -20.62 8.80
N HIS A 133 3.47 -21.24 8.89
CA HIS A 133 3.27 -22.51 9.61
C HIS A 133 4.07 -23.66 9.01
N ARG A 134 4.21 -23.74 7.68
CA ARG A 134 5.09 -24.71 7.02
C ARG A 134 6.56 -24.58 7.39
N LEU A 135 6.99 -23.39 7.82
CA LEU A 135 8.33 -23.11 8.31
C LEU A 135 8.43 -23.22 9.84
N GLY A 136 7.34 -23.60 10.52
CA GLY A 136 7.26 -23.62 11.98
C GLY A 136 7.25 -22.22 12.61
N LEU A 137 6.91 -21.18 11.83
CA LEU A 137 6.96 -19.79 12.26
C LEU A 137 5.58 -19.27 12.67
N PRO A 138 5.51 -18.40 13.70
CA PRO A 138 4.27 -17.77 14.11
C PRO A 138 3.74 -16.80 13.06
N HIS A 139 2.40 -16.69 13.00
CA HIS A 139 1.72 -15.75 12.12
C HIS A 139 0.56 -15.04 12.85
N VAL A 140 0.44 -13.73 12.65
CA VAL A 140 -0.66 -12.93 13.17
C VAL A 140 -1.37 -12.20 12.03
N THR A 141 -2.70 -12.19 12.07
CA THR A 141 -3.53 -11.38 11.15
C THR A 141 -4.12 -10.20 11.90
N LEU A 142 -3.84 -8.98 11.44
CA LEU A 142 -4.45 -7.77 11.98
C LEU A 142 -5.66 -7.39 11.12
N ASP A 143 -6.86 -7.44 11.72
CA ASP A 143 -8.05 -6.93 11.05
C ASP A 143 -8.11 -5.41 11.15
N LEU A 144 -7.83 -4.75 10.03
CA LEU A 144 -7.83 -3.30 9.93
C LEU A 144 -8.79 -2.83 8.83
N ARG A 145 -9.84 -3.59 8.52
CA ARG A 145 -10.77 -3.28 7.43
C ARG A 145 -11.39 -1.89 7.56
N GLU A 146 -12.02 -1.61 8.70
CA GLU A 146 -12.70 -0.33 8.93
C GLU A 146 -11.70 0.84 8.98
N ALA A 147 -10.58 0.67 9.67
CA ALA A 147 -9.53 1.67 9.75
C ALA A 147 -8.94 1.98 8.36
N PHE A 148 -8.74 0.96 7.52
CA PHE A 148 -8.27 1.12 6.14
C PHE A 148 -9.30 1.81 5.26
N ARG A 149 -10.58 1.46 5.40
CA ARG A 149 -11.67 2.12 4.65
C ARG A 149 -11.69 3.61 4.95
N ALA A 150 -11.65 3.99 6.22
CA ALA A 150 -11.61 5.40 6.63
C ALA A 150 -10.32 6.12 6.21
N ALA A 151 -9.16 5.47 6.34
CA ALA A 151 -7.87 6.11 6.11
C ALA A 151 -7.47 6.18 4.63
N VAL A 152 -7.94 5.26 3.78
CA VAL A 152 -7.45 5.10 2.39
C VAL A 152 -8.59 5.13 1.37
N VAL A 153 -9.65 4.34 1.59
CA VAL A 153 -10.72 4.18 0.60
C VAL A 153 -11.59 5.44 0.53
N GLN A 154 -12.05 5.96 1.67
CA GLN A 154 -12.89 7.16 1.69
C GLN A 154 -12.15 8.39 1.13
N PRO A 155 -10.88 8.68 1.50
CA PRO A 155 -10.12 9.77 0.89
C PRO A 155 -9.88 9.60 -0.62
N PHE A 156 -9.83 8.37 -1.11
CA PHE A 156 -9.76 8.10 -2.55
C PHE A 156 -11.07 8.49 -3.25
N VAL A 157 -12.21 8.08 -2.68
CA VAL A 157 -13.54 8.44 -3.16
C VAL A 157 -13.75 9.96 -3.14
N ASP A 158 -13.47 10.60 -1.99
CA ASP A 158 -13.59 12.04 -1.80
C ASP A 158 -12.68 12.83 -2.74
N GLY A 159 -11.45 12.33 -2.97
CA GLY A 159 -10.51 12.94 -3.89
C GLY A 159 -11.05 12.98 -5.33
N TYR A 160 -11.63 11.89 -5.81
CA TYR A 160 -12.27 11.88 -7.13
C TYR A 160 -13.53 12.75 -7.18
N ALA A 161 -14.34 12.77 -6.11
CA ALA A 161 -15.48 13.67 -6.01
C ALA A 161 -15.08 15.16 -6.08
N ALA A 162 -13.88 15.48 -5.58
CA ALA A 162 -13.28 16.81 -5.66
C ALA A 162 -12.55 17.10 -6.98
N GLY A 163 -12.56 16.20 -7.96
CA GLY A 163 -11.86 16.37 -9.24
C GLY A 163 -10.33 16.18 -9.16
N LEU A 164 -9.84 15.44 -8.16
CA LEU A 164 -8.44 15.06 -8.04
C LEU A 164 -8.20 13.65 -8.62
N THR A 165 -6.93 13.28 -8.80
CA THR A 165 -6.51 11.91 -9.16
C THR A 165 -5.67 11.32 -8.02
N PRO A 166 -6.29 10.89 -6.91
CA PRO A 166 -5.56 10.41 -5.72
C PRO A 166 -4.76 9.13 -6.00
N ASN A 167 -3.59 9.01 -5.37
CA ASN A 167 -2.81 7.77 -5.34
C ASN A 167 -3.02 7.02 -4.00
N PRO A 168 -3.88 5.98 -3.97
CA PRO A 168 -4.24 5.33 -2.72
C PRO A 168 -3.10 4.49 -2.12
N CYS A 169 -2.20 3.97 -2.95
CA CYS A 169 -1.08 3.14 -2.47
C CYS A 169 -0.04 3.98 -1.73
N MET A 170 0.25 5.18 -2.24
CA MET A 170 1.12 6.15 -1.56
C MET A 170 0.57 6.58 -0.21
N ARG A 171 -0.74 6.82 -0.15
CA ARG A 171 -1.42 7.13 1.11
C ARG A 171 -1.36 5.93 2.05
N CYS A 172 -1.70 4.73 1.58
CA CYS A 172 -1.64 3.49 2.36
C CYS A 172 -0.25 3.27 2.96
N ASN A 173 0.81 3.35 2.17
CA ASN A 173 2.17 3.18 2.68
C ASN A 173 2.58 4.31 3.64
N GLY A 174 2.27 5.56 3.30
CA GLY A 174 2.72 6.73 4.06
C GLY A 174 2.05 6.91 5.43
N VAL A 175 0.74 6.72 5.53
CA VAL A 175 -0.03 7.11 6.74
C VAL A 175 -0.68 5.94 7.48
N PHE A 176 -0.63 4.73 6.94
CA PHE A 176 -1.42 3.61 7.47
C PHE A 176 -0.61 2.34 7.67
N ARG A 177 -0.11 1.73 6.58
CA ARG A 177 0.49 0.40 6.56
C ARG A 177 1.77 0.34 7.41
N PHE A 178 2.72 1.24 7.18
CA PHE A 178 3.99 1.20 7.91
C PHE A 178 3.81 1.52 9.39
N GLY A 179 2.94 2.47 9.74
CA GLY A 179 2.61 2.77 11.13
C GLY A 179 2.04 1.54 11.86
N ALA A 180 1.03 0.89 11.27
CA ALA A 180 0.42 -0.31 11.85
C ALA A 180 1.40 -1.48 11.99
N LEU A 181 2.25 -1.71 10.97
CA LEU A 181 3.23 -2.80 10.98
C LEU A 181 4.38 -2.56 11.96
N VAL A 182 4.86 -1.31 12.10
CA VAL A 182 5.90 -0.96 13.09
C VAL A 182 5.35 -1.10 14.50
N ALA A 183 4.14 -0.61 14.76
CA ALA A 183 3.47 -0.78 16.05
C ALA A 183 3.26 -2.27 16.40
N PHE A 184 2.93 -3.10 15.41
CA PHE A 184 2.89 -4.55 15.61
C PHE A 184 4.27 -5.13 15.92
N ALA A 185 5.31 -4.75 15.17
CA ALA A 185 6.67 -5.24 15.39
C ALA A 185 7.15 -4.93 16.83
N GLU A 186 6.78 -3.77 17.38
CA GLU A 186 7.02 -3.40 18.77
C GLU A 186 6.27 -4.31 19.76
N ARG A 187 4.95 -4.49 19.58
CA ARG A 187 4.14 -5.39 20.41
C ARG A 187 4.62 -6.84 20.37
N ALA A 188 5.07 -7.29 19.21
CA ALA A 188 5.61 -8.62 18.99
C ALA A 188 7.04 -8.78 19.54
N GLY A 189 7.62 -7.75 20.16
CA GLY A 189 8.97 -7.80 20.70
C GLY A 189 10.05 -7.97 19.62
N ALA A 190 9.77 -7.60 18.36
CA ALA A 190 10.72 -7.70 17.26
C ALA A 190 11.68 -6.51 17.24
N ARG A 191 12.94 -6.73 16.86
CA ARG A 191 13.94 -5.66 16.70
C ARG A 191 13.72 -4.82 15.43
N ALA A 192 13.07 -5.39 14.42
CA ALA A 192 12.81 -4.73 13.14
C ALA A 192 11.60 -5.33 12.42
N LEU A 193 11.01 -4.52 11.55
CA LEU A 193 10.03 -4.88 10.55
C LEU A 193 10.73 -5.07 9.20
N TRP A 194 10.57 -6.23 8.58
CA TRP A 194 11.00 -6.50 7.21
C TRP A 194 9.80 -6.51 6.28
N THR A 195 9.99 -5.97 5.08
CA THR A 195 8.97 -6.05 4.02
C THR A 195 9.60 -6.48 2.70
N GLY A 196 8.86 -7.19 1.85
CA GLY A 196 9.34 -7.64 0.54
C GLY A 196 9.44 -6.53 -0.52
N HIS A 197 9.66 -5.27 -0.14
CA HIS A 197 9.80 -4.18 -1.11
C HIS A 197 11.21 -4.16 -1.72
N TYR A 198 11.28 -3.87 -3.03
CA TYR A 198 12.52 -3.63 -3.77
C TYR A 198 12.92 -2.16 -3.63
N ALA A 199 13.46 -1.81 -2.47
CA ALA A 199 13.94 -0.49 -2.11
C ALA A 199 15.09 -0.61 -1.11
N ARG A 200 15.82 0.49 -0.90
CA ARG A 200 16.92 0.58 0.07
C ARG A 200 16.56 1.49 1.22
N ILE A 201 17.26 1.32 2.33
CA ILE A 201 17.40 2.37 3.34
C ILE A 201 18.79 2.96 3.16
N VAL A 202 18.84 4.26 2.89
CA VAL A 202 20.08 5.01 2.69
C VAL A 202 20.22 6.00 3.83
N GLU A 203 21.37 6.00 4.49
CA GLU A 203 21.68 6.97 5.54
C GLU A 203 22.47 8.15 4.97
N ARG A 204 21.99 9.37 5.21
CA ARG A 204 22.63 10.61 4.78
C ARG A 204 22.43 11.67 5.84
N GLU A 205 23.51 12.35 6.22
CA GLU A 205 23.48 13.42 7.22
C GLU A 205 22.79 13.00 8.54
N GLY A 206 22.97 11.73 8.94
CA GLY A 206 22.33 11.17 10.14
C GLY A 206 20.84 10.85 10.00
N MET A 207 20.25 11.03 8.82
CA MET A 207 18.87 10.67 8.51
C MET A 207 18.80 9.42 7.63
N ARG A 208 17.89 8.50 7.99
CA ARG A 208 17.54 7.36 7.12
C ARG A 208 16.47 7.79 6.13
N LEU A 209 16.68 7.45 4.86
CA LEU A 209 15.80 7.76 3.74
C LEU A 209 15.48 6.49 2.95
N ILE A 210 14.41 6.56 2.16
CA ILE A 210 14.11 5.54 1.15
C ILE A 210 15.02 5.77 -0.05
N GLY A 211 15.71 4.72 -0.48
CA GLY A 211 16.50 4.70 -1.71
C GLY A 211 15.98 3.71 -2.76
N CYS A 212 16.46 3.88 -3.98
CA CYS A 212 16.16 2.99 -5.11
C CYS A 212 16.62 1.55 -4.84
N GLY A 213 15.81 0.57 -5.22
CA GLY A 213 16.24 -0.82 -5.28
C GLY A 213 17.25 -1.07 -6.40
N ALA A 214 18.03 -2.16 -6.30
CA ALA A 214 19.00 -2.55 -7.33
C ALA A 214 18.34 -2.84 -8.69
N ASP A 215 17.15 -3.46 -8.67
CA ASP A 215 16.38 -3.77 -9.87
C ASP A 215 15.56 -2.55 -10.32
N ALA A 216 16.08 -1.78 -11.27
CA ALA A 216 15.39 -0.62 -11.81
C ALA A 216 14.00 -0.93 -12.42
N SER A 217 13.77 -2.17 -12.87
CA SER A 217 12.47 -2.59 -13.43
C SER A 217 11.41 -2.85 -12.36
N LYS A 218 11.86 -3.06 -11.11
CA LYS A 218 11.02 -3.33 -9.94
C LYS A 218 11.19 -2.34 -8.81
N ASP A 219 11.97 -1.28 -8.99
CA ASP A 219 12.18 -0.26 -7.96
C ASP A 219 10.83 0.26 -7.42
N GLN A 220 10.65 0.04 -6.13
CA GLN A 220 9.45 0.41 -5.38
C GLN A 220 9.68 1.63 -4.48
N SER A 221 10.85 2.28 -4.55
CA SER A 221 11.16 3.50 -3.80
C SER A 221 10.07 4.57 -3.96
N TYR A 222 9.58 4.78 -5.19
CA TYR A 222 8.49 5.73 -5.46
C TYR A 222 7.24 5.40 -4.65
N MET A 223 6.86 4.12 -4.53
CA MET A 223 5.66 3.70 -3.79
C MET A 223 5.80 3.91 -2.27
N LEU A 224 7.02 4.16 -1.81
CA LEU A 224 7.40 4.38 -0.42
C LEU A 224 7.78 5.85 -0.14
N ALA A 225 7.69 6.74 -1.14
CA ALA A 225 8.19 8.11 -1.01
C ALA A 225 7.55 8.91 0.15
N THR A 226 6.33 8.57 0.54
CA THR A 226 5.57 9.21 1.63
C THR A 226 5.69 8.50 2.97
N VAL A 227 6.48 7.43 3.07
CA VAL A 227 6.79 6.77 4.35
C VAL A 227 7.56 7.75 5.22
N ASP A 228 7.12 7.92 6.47
CA ASP A 228 7.79 8.81 7.42
C ASP A 228 9.21 8.32 7.71
N PRO A 229 10.26 9.13 7.45
CA PRO A 229 11.64 8.78 7.80
C PRO A 229 11.82 8.36 9.26
N ALA A 230 10.98 8.89 10.18
CA ALA A 230 11.01 8.52 11.58
C ALA A 230 10.76 7.02 11.82
N LEU A 231 10.04 6.31 10.92
CA LEU A 231 9.79 4.87 11.05
C LEU A 231 10.97 4.02 10.56
N LEU A 232 11.87 4.58 9.73
CA LEU A 232 12.92 3.82 9.04
C LEU A 232 14.03 3.30 9.97
N HIS A 233 14.08 3.76 11.22
CA HIS A 233 14.97 3.18 12.21
C HIS A 233 14.61 1.72 12.56
N ARG A 234 13.34 1.33 12.37
CA ARG A 234 12.80 -0.01 12.67
C ARG A 234 12.53 -0.85 11.43
N VAL A 235 12.76 -0.34 10.23
CA VAL A 235 12.39 -1.01 8.97
C VAL A 235 13.64 -1.58 8.28
N ALA A 236 13.49 -2.66 7.53
CA ALA A 236 14.47 -3.09 6.54
C ALA A 236 13.81 -3.72 5.30
N PHE A 237 14.57 -3.75 4.20
CA PHE A 237 14.17 -4.29 2.90
C PHE A 237 15.15 -5.40 2.47
N PRO A 238 14.93 -6.66 2.85
CA PRO A 238 15.87 -7.76 2.58
C PRO A 238 16.06 -8.10 1.08
N LEU A 239 15.25 -7.50 0.20
CA LEU A 239 15.31 -7.67 -1.25
C LEU A 239 15.92 -6.47 -1.97
N ALA A 240 16.50 -5.52 -1.23
CA ALA A 240 17.10 -4.29 -1.77
C ALA A 240 18.11 -4.52 -2.91
N GLU A 241 18.92 -5.57 -2.79
CA GLU A 241 19.98 -5.93 -3.74
C GLU A 241 19.55 -6.99 -4.77
N HIS A 242 18.29 -7.41 -4.74
CA HIS A 242 17.80 -8.52 -5.54
C HIS A 242 17.09 -8.05 -6.80
N THR A 243 17.27 -8.81 -7.87
CA THR A 243 16.34 -8.76 -9.02
C THR A 243 15.11 -9.62 -8.75
N LYS A 244 14.03 -9.36 -9.48
CA LYS A 244 12.83 -10.23 -9.39
C LYS A 244 13.14 -11.68 -9.75
N SER A 245 14.05 -11.90 -10.70
CA SER A 245 14.51 -13.23 -11.08
C SER A 245 15.20 -13.94 -9.92
N ASP A 246 16.07 -13.25 -9.18
CA ASP A 246 16.76 -13.83 -8.02
C ASP A 246 15.76 -14.27 -6.96
N THR A 247 14.79 -13.40 -6.64
CA THR A 247 13.73 -13.71 -5.66
C THR A 247 12.89 -14.92 -6.08
N ARG A 248 12.56 -15.05 -7.37
CA ARG A 248 11.83 -16.23 -7.88
C ARG A 248 12.68 -17.50 -7.82
N ALA A 249 13.96 -17.41 -8.15
CA ALA A 249 14.88 -18.54 -8.08
C ALA A 249 15.06 -19.01 -6.63
N GLU A 250 15.21 -18.09 -5.68
CA GLU A 250 15.32 -18.39 -4.25
C GLU A 250 14.04 -19.06 -3.72
N ALA A 251 12.87 -18.54 -4.10
CA ALA A 251 11.59 -19.14 -3.73
C ALA A 251 11.42 -20.58 -4.28
N ALA A 252 11.85 -20.82 -5.53
CA ALA A 252 11.80 -22.13 -6.15
C ALA A 252 12.77 -23.11 -5.47
N ALA A 253 14.00 -22.67 -5.16
CA ALA A 253 14.99 -23.48 -4.46
C ALA A 253 14.53 -23.89 -3.06
N ALA A 254 13.77 -23.03 -2.38
CA ALA A 254 13.17 -23.30 -1.07
C ALA A 254 11.84 -24.08 -1.14
N GLY A 255 11.38 -24.49 -2.33
CA GLY A 255 10.13 -25.25 -2.50
C GLY A 255 8.89 -24.47 -2.06
N LEU A 256 8.89 -23.14 -2.17
CA LEU A 256 7.75 -22.32 -1.77
C LEU A 256 6.61 -22.42 -2.79
N ALA A 257 5.43 -22.86 -2.33
CA ALA A 257 4.21 -22.96 -3.15
C ALA A 257 3.81 -21.65 -3.86
N VAL A 258 4.22 -20.49 -3.31
CA VAL A 258 3.90 -19.17 -3.87
C VAL A 258 4.67 -18.82 -5.14
N ALA A 259 5.71 -19.57 -5.52
CA ALA A 259 6.63 -19.24 -6.63
C ALA A 259 5.92 -18.95 -7.98
N GLY A 260 4.74 -19.54 -8.21
CA GLY A 260 3.95 -19.36 -9.44
C GLY A 260 2.89 -18.25 -9.42
N ARG A 261 2.66 -17.57 -8.29
CA ARG A 261 1.58 -16.56 -8.19
C ARG A 261 1.92 -15.27 -8.95
N SER A 262 0.93 -14.73 -9.66
CA SER A 262 1.02 -13.43 -10.34
C SER A 262 1.01 -12.26 -9.35
N GLU A 263 1.69 -11.16 -9.70
CA GLU A 263 1.67 -9.93 -8.89
C GLU A 263 0.34 -9.17 -9.06
N SER A 264 -0.14 -8.55 -7.98
CA SER A 264 -1.26 -7.62 -8.02
C SER A 264 -0.82 -6.29 -8.66
N GLN A 265 -1.56 -5.81 -9.66
CA GLN A 265 -1.20 -4.61 -10.45
C GLN A 265 -2.15 -3.41 -10.21
N GLU A 266 -3.26 -3.61 -9.48
CA GLU A 266 -4.29 -2.58 -9.26
C GLU A 266 -4.40 -2.22 -7.77
N ALA A 267 -5.08 -1.10 -7.47
CA ALA A 267 -5.38 -0.76 -6.08
C ALA A 267 -6.20 -1.89 -5.44
N CYS A 268 -5.70 -2.45 -4.34
CA CYS A 268 -6.18 -3.72 -3.80
C CYS A 268 -7.69 -3.74 -3.52
N PHE A 269 -8.25 -2.64 -3.01
CA PHE A 269 -9.67 -2.56 -2.63
C PHE A 269 -10.64 -2.50 -3.80
N LEU A 270 -10.18 -2.24 -5.03
CA LEU A 270 -11.04 -2.25 -6.22
C LEU A 270 -11.53 -3.67 -6.56
N ALA A 271 -10.88 -4.71 -5.99
CA ALA A 271 -11.22 -6.11 -6.21
C ALA A 271 -11.39 -6.45 -7.71
N GLY A 272 -10.46 -5.95 -8.54
CA GLY A 272 -10.42 -6.20 -9.99
C GLY A 272 -11.37 -5.34 -10.85
N ALA A 273 -12.05 -4.36 -10.26
CA ALA A 273 -12.88 -3.41 -11.01
C ALA A 273 -12.06 -2.24 -11.57
N ASP A 274 -12.53 -1.68 -12.69
CA ASP A 274 -12.14 -0.32 -13.11
C ASP A 274 -12.55 0.68 -12.01
N TYR A 275 -11.72 1.68 -11.78
CA TYR A 275 -11.96 2.65 -10.72
C TYR A 275 -13.28 3.41 -10.90
N ARG A 276 -13.76 3.63 -12.14
CA ARG A 276 -15.04 4.31 -12.40
C ARG A 276 -16.21 3.48 -11.91
N ALA A 277 -16.23 2.20 -12.25
CA ALA A 277 -17.26 1.27 -11.79
C ALA A 277 -17.21 1.11 -10.26
N PHE A 278 -16.02 1.14 -9.66
CA PHE A 278 -15.88 1.18 -8.20
C PHE A 278 -16.50 2.45 -7.59
N LEU A 279 -16.17 3.62 -8.12
CA LEU A 279 -16.69 4.90 -7.61
C LEU A 279 -18.23 4.97 -7.70
N GLU A 280 -18.82 4.47 -8.79
CA GLU A 280 -20.28 4.36 -8.94
C GLU A 280 -20.89 3.51 -7.81
N ARG A 281 -20.29 2.35 -7.49
CA ARG A 281 -20.73 1.49 -6.37
C ARG A 281 -20.51 2.12 -5.00
N GLN A 282 -19.55 3.03 -4.87
CA GLN A 282 -19.36 3.82 -3.65
C GLN A 282 -20.30 5.03 -3.57
N GLY A 283 -21.24 5.19 -4.51
CA GLY A 283 -22.26 6.23 -4.48
C GLY A 283 -21.85 7.53 -5.17
N LEU A 284 -20.77 7.55 -5.97
CA LEU A 284 -20.51 8.69 -6.85
C LEU A 284 -21.46 8.62 -8.04
N GLU A 285 -22.49 9.46 -7.99
CA GLU A 285 -23.47 9.58 -9.06
C GLU A 285 -22.88 10.30 -10.29
N ALA A 286 -23.47 10.03 -11.45
CA ALA A 286 -23.19 10.78 -12.66
C ALA A 286 -23.78 12.19 -12.50
N GLU A 287 -22.92 13.20 -12.51
CA GLU A 287 -23.31 14.62 -12.48
C GLU A 287 -22.98 15.27 -13.82
N PRO A 288 -23.95 15.42 -14.75
CA PRO A 288 -23.65 15.91 -16.08
C PRO A 288 -23.10 17.33 -16.07
N GLY A 289 -21.99 17.55 -16.77
CA GLY A 289 -21.30 18.82 -16.85
C GLY A 289 -20.82 19.16 -18.25
N ALA A 290 -20.25 20.35 -18.42
CA ALA A 290 -19.78 20.82 -19.72
C ALA A 290 -18.35 20.34 -20.01
N ILE A 291 -18.11 19.87 -21.23
CA ILE A 291 -16.75 19.74 -21.76
C ILE A 291 -16.44 21.04 -22.48
N VAL A 292 -15.38 21.73 -22.06
CA VAL A 292 -15.01 23.06 -22.58
C VAL A 292 -13.58 23.08 -23.10
N ASP A 293 -13.30 23.94 -24.07
CA ASP A 293 -11.92 24.24 -24.46
C ASP A 293 -11.23 25.19 -23.46
N GLU A 294 -9.97 25.52 -23.70
CA GLU A 294 -9.17 26.45 -22.88
C GLU A 294 -9.75 27.88 -22.81
N ARG A 295 -10.61 28.26 -23.77
CA ARG A 295 -11.27 29.56 -23.83
C ARG A 295 -12.65 29.54 -23.14
N GLY A 296 -13.08 28.38 -22.64
CA GLY A 296 -14.40 28.18 -22.05
C GLY A 296 -15.51 27.91 -23.06
N THR A 297 -15.19 27.69 -24.33
CA THR A 297 -16.18 27.33 -25.36
C THR A 297 -16.67 25.92 -25.09
N VAL A 298 -17.99 25.74 -24.98
CA VAL A 298 -18.60 24.42 -24.77
C VAL A 298 -18.47 23.59 -26.05
N LEU A 299 -17.82 22.43 -25.93
CA LEU A 299 -17.63 21.47 -27.01
C LEU A 299 -18.51 20.22 -26.88
N GLY A 300 -19.02 19.95 -25.67
CA GLY A 300 -19.83 18.77 -25.40
C GLY A 300 -20.26 18.67 -23.95
N ARG A 301 -20.65 17.46 -23.54
CA ARG A 301 -21.08 17.14 -22.17
C ARG A 301 -20.42 15.86 -21.68
N HIS A 302 -20.24 15.75 -20.38
CA HIS A 302 -19.73 14.56 -19.71
C HIS A 302 -20.67 14.11 -18.59
N ASP A 303 -20.56 12.85 -18.16
CA ASP A 303 -21.40 12.25 -17.10
C ASP A 303 -20.69 12.19 -15.74
N GLY A 304 -20.11 13.32 -15.32
CA GLY A 304 -19.32 13.43 -14.08
C GLY A 304 -17.81 13.60 -14.28
N ILE A 305 -17.23 14.58 -13.59
CA ILE A 305 -15.79 14.92 -13.68
C ILE A 305 -14.86 13.80 -13.22
N TRP A 306 -15.29 12.99 -12.25
CA TRP A 306 -14.52 11.90 -11.66
C TRP A 306 -14.17 10.79 -12.66
N ARG A 307 -14.82 10.77 -13.84
CA ARG A 307 -14.50 9.85 -14.95
C ARG A 307 -13.26 10.26 -15.75
N TYR A 308 -12.71 11.45 -15.50
CA TYR A 308 -11.62 12.05 -16.25
C TYR A 308 -10.40 12.27 -15.38
N THR A 309 -9.22 12.02 -15.96
CA THR A 309 -7.93 12.29 -15.33
C THR A 309 -7.05 13.10 -16.28
N PRO A 310 -6.17 14.00 -15.78
CA PRO A 310 -5.27 14.76 -16.62
C PRO A 310 -4.43 13.85 -17.55
N GLY A 311 -4.44 14.19 -18.84
CA GLY A 311 -3.82 13.42 -19.93
C GLY A 311 -4.70 12.33 -20.54
N GLN A 312 -5.92 12.12 -20.06
CA GLN A 312 -6.86 11.17 -20.67
C GLN A 312 -7.27 11.64 -22.08
N ARG A 313 -7.13 10.75 -23.07
CA ARG A 313 -7.57 10.97 -24.45
C ARG A 313 -8.88 10.25 -24.79
N ARG A 314 -9.01 9.00 -24.35
CA ARG A 314 -10.16 8.14 -24.69
C ARG A 314 -11.37 8.53 -23.82
N GLY A 315 -12.57 8.39 -24.37
CA GLY A 315 -13.82 8.63 -23.64
C GLY A 315 -14.21 10.09 -23.44
N ILE A 316 -13.60 11.04 -24.17
CA ILE A 316 -14.02 12.46 -24.15
C ILE A 316 -15.31 12.68 -24.94
N GLY A 317 -15.56 11.92 -26.00
CA GLY A 317 -16.82 11.99 -26.74
C GLY A 317 -17.05 13.28 -27.55
N VAL A 318 -16.01 14.10 -27.74
CA VAL A 318 -16.07 15.35 -28.52
C VAL A 318 -15.33 15.16 -29.84
N ALA A 319 -15.98 15.55 -30.94
CA ALA A 319 -15.34 15.61 -32.26
C ALA A 319 -14.57 16.94 -32.41
N ALA A 320 -13.30 16.85 -32.78
CA ALA A 320 -12.44 18.01 -33.02
C ALA A 320 -11.46 17.73 -34.18
N PRO A 321 -10.96 18.77 -34.87
CA PRO A 321 -9.98 18.60 -35.96
C PRO A 321 -8.69 17.91 -35.51
N GLU A 322 -8.31 18.09 -34.25
CA GLU A 322 -7.12 17.49 -33.65
C GLU A 322 -7.49 16.67 -32.40
N PRO A 323 -6.68 15.68 -32.00
CA PRO A 323 -6.93 14.91 -30.79
C PRO A 323 -6.92 15.78 -29.53
N LEU A 324 -8.03 15.75 -28.79
CA LEU A 324 -8.18 16.42 -27.50
C LEU A 324 -7.77 15.51 -26.33
N TYR A 325 -7.27 16.14 -25.28
CA TYR A 325 -6.88 15.54 -24.01
C TYR A 325 -7.54 16.29 -22.86
N ALA A 326 -7.99 15.58 -21.82
CA ALA A 326 -8.42 16.20 -20.58
C ALA A 326 -7.21 16.88 -19.92
N LEU A 327 -7.24 18.21 -19.84
CA LEU A 327 -6.18 19.00 -19.22
C LEU A 327 -6.36 19.04 -17.70
N ARG A 328 -7.58 19.33 -17.27
CA ARG A 328 -7.99 19.36 -15.87
C ARG A 328 -9.50 19.20 -15.74
N THR A 329 -9.95 18.91 -14.52
CA THR A 329 -11.35 19.00 -14.13
C THR A 329 -11.54 20.18 -13.19
N ASP A 330 -12.60 20.95 -13.39
CA ASP A 330 -12.99 22.06 -12.53
C ASP A 330 -14.24 21.67 -11.75
N ARG A 331 -14.07 21.46 -10.44
CA ARG A 331 -15.20 21.09 -9.56
C ARG A 331 -16.15 22.26 -9.34
N ALA A 332 -15.67 23.51 -9.31
CA ALA A 332 -16.49 24.67 -9.00
C ALA A 332 -17.50 24.94 -10.13
N THR A 333 -17.10 24.74 -11.39
CA THR A 333 -17.97 24.91 -12.55
C THR A 333 -18.54 23.61 -13.09
N ASN A 334 -18.25 22.47 -12.45
CA ASN A 334 -18.55 21.12 -12.94
C ASN A 334 -18.21 20.95 -14.43
N ALA A 335 -16.95 21.23 -14.80
CA ALA A 335 -16.49 21.20 -16.18
C ALA A 335 -15.23 20.35 -16.37
N VAL A 336 -15.10 19.74 -17.54
CA VAL A 336 -13.86 19.12 -18.00
C VAL A 336 -13.23 20.01 -19.06
N VAL A 337 -12.03 20.51 -18.78
CA VAL A 337 -11.29 21.34 -19.72
C VAL A 337 -10.44 20.44 -20.60
N VAL A 338 -10.60 20.57 -21.92
CA VAL A 338 -9.88 19.78 -22.91
C VAL A 338 -9.08 20.68 -23.84
N GLY A 339 -7.99 20.14 -24.38
CA GLY A 339 -7.13 20.87 -25.32
C GLY A 339 -6.14 19.96 -26.04
N PRO A 340 -5.26 20.54 -26.87
CA PRO A 340 -4.23 19.80 -27.57
C PRO A 340 -3.21 19.22 -26.58
N ARG A 341 -2.42 18.24 -27.04
CA ARG A 341 -1.39 17.61 -26.19
C ARG A 341 -0.40 18.62 -25.63
N SER A 342 -0.03 19.65 -26.39
CA SER A 342 0.90 20.68 -25.96
C SER A 342 0.44 21.44 -24.72
N ALA A 343 -0.87 21.55 -24.47
CA ALA A 343 -1.44 22.20 -23.30
C ALA A 343 -1.34 21.35 -22.01
N LEU A 344 -0.89 20.09 -22.09
CA LEU A 344 -0.62 19.24 -20.94
C LEU A 344 0.75 19.51 -20.30
N ALA A 345 1.63 20.21 -21.01
CA ALA A 345 3.00 20.45 -20.61
C ALA A 345 3.05 21.34 -19.37
N SER A 346 3.64 20.85 -18.28
CA SER A 346 3.91 21.63 -17.07
C SER A 346 5.41 21.76 -16.83
N THR A 347 5.85 22.94 -16.44
CA THR A 347 7.25 23.24 -16.04
C THR A 347 7.36 23.60 -14.57
N VAL A 348 6.25 23.95 -13.91
CA VAL A 348 6.18 24.23 -12.47
C VAL A 348 5.18 23.28 -11.81
N VAL A 349 5.56 22.69 -10.69
CA VAL A 349 4.71 21.78 -9.90
C VAL A 349 4.75 22.17 -8.43
N HIS A 350 3.58 22.35 -7.83
CA HIS A 350 3.42 22.64 -6.41
C HIS A 350 3.01 21.37 -5.66
N ALA A 351 3.75 21.01 -4.61
CA ALA A 351 3.47 19.83 -3.81
C ALA A 351 3.33 20.18 -2.32
N ARG A 352 2.31 19.64 -1.67
CA ARG A 352 2.13 19.69 -0.21
C ARG A 352 2.83 18.49 0.40
N GLY A 353 3.80 18.72 1.27
CA GLY A 353 4.68 17.65 1.74
C GLY A 353 5.88 18.18 2.50
N ARG A 354 6.97 17.41 2.45
CA ARG A 354 8.17 17.69 3.23
C ARG A 354 9.41 17.56 2.35
N VAL A 355 10.35 18.47 2.56
CA VAL A 355 11.74 18.31 2.17
C VAL A 355 12.46 17.71 3.37
N TYR A 356 12.94 16.48 3.23
CA TYR A 356 13.58 15.70 4.30
C TYR A 356 15.03 16.14 4.51
N LEU A 357 15.77 16.33 3.40
CA LEU A 357 17.11 16.90 3.39
C LEU A 357 17.17 18.10 2.44
N PRO A 358 17.92 19.16 2.78
CA PRO A 358 18.11 20.30 1.88
C PRO A 358 18.62 19.86 0.51
N VAL A 359 17.96 20.33 -0.55
CA VAL A 359 18.31 20.02 -1.93
C VAL A 359 17.95 21.21 -2.80
N GLU A 360 18.89 21.71 -3.60
CA GLU A 360 18.60 22.76 -4.59
C GLU A 360 18.17 22.18 -5.93
N ARG A 361 18.74 21.02 -6.30
CA ARG A 361 18.52 20.33 -7.56
C ARG A 361 18.38 18.84 -7.31
N GLY A 362 17.36 18.23 -7.91
CA GLY A 362 17.12 16.80 -7.83
C GLY A 362 16.38 16.28 -9.06
N HIS A 363 15.98 15.03 -9.02
CA HIS A 363 15.21 14.38 -10.08
C HIS A 363 13.78 14.15 -9.58
N ALA A 364 12.84 14.89 -10.15
CA ALA A 364 11.42 14.80 -9.81
C ALA A 364 10.74 13.66 -10.57
N LYS A 365 10.15 12.72 -9.83
CA LYS A 365 9.28 11.68 -10.36
C LYS A 365 7.84 11.99 -9.95
N LEU A 366 6.97 12.20 -10.94
CA LEU A 366 5.60 12.67 -10.72
C LEU A 366 4.54 11.58 -10.92
N ARG A 367 4.95 10.41 -11.46
CA ARG A 367 4.13 9.21 -11.62
C ARG A 367 5.00 7.96 -11.47
N TYR A 368 4.43 6.84 -11.04
CA TYR A 368 5.19 5.61 -10.74
C TYR A 368 6.04 5.10 -11.92
N ARG A 369 5.48 5.07 -13.13
CA ARG A 369 6.16 4.58 -14.35
C ARG A 369 6.76 5.70 -15.22
N SER A 370 6.82 6.94 -14.72
CA SER A 370 7.49 8.02 -15.46
C SER A 370 8.98 8.01 -15.19
N GLN A 371 9.77 8.44 -16.19
CA GLN A 371 11.16 8.79 -15.94
C GLN A 371 11.24 10.02 -15.03
N PRO A 372 12.18 10.05 -14.07
CA PRO A 372 12.45 11.26 -13.31
C PRO A 372 12.97 12.38 -14.23
N VAL A 373 12.63 13.63 -13.91
CA VAL A 373 13.07 14.82 -14.66
C VAL A 373 13.89 15.72 -13.75
N PRO A 374 15.05 16.24 -14.19
CA PRO A 374 15.80 17.22 -13.43
C PRO A 374 14.94 18.42 -13.07
N ALA A 375 15.02 18.86 -11.83
CA ALA A 375 14.24 19.98 -11.31
C ALA A 375 15.02 20.76 -10.26
N ARG A 376 14.81 22.07 -10.23
CA ARG A 376 15.14 22.89 -9.06
C ARG A 376 14.04 22.73 -8.01
N VAL A 377 14.44 22.66 -6.75
CA VAL A 377 13.54 22.46 -5.61
C VAL A 377 13.54 23.73 -4.77
N GLU A 378 12.36 24.31 -4.57
CA GLU A 378 12.16 25.52 -3.79
C GLU A 378 11.29 25.13 -2.58
N PRO A 379 11.87 24.94 -1.38
CA PRO A 379 11.09 24.61 -0.18
C PRO A 379 10.11 25.72 0.19
N GLU A 380 8.92 25.35 0.64
CA GLU A 380 7.85 26.27 1.04
C GLU A 380 7.24 25.83 2.38
N PRO A 381 6.57 26.72 3.13
CA PRO A 381 5.81 26.33 4.31
C PRO A 381 4.78 25.23 3.97
N GLY A 382 5.00 24.01 4.49
CA GLY A 382 4.11 22.86 4.27
C GLY A 382 4.28 22.15 2.92
N GLY A 383 5.35 22.41 2.17
CA GLY A 383 5.56 21.82 0.86
C GLY A 383 6.83 22.23 0.14
N PHE A 384 6.78 22.15 -1.18
CA PHE A 384 7.84 22.61 -2.07
C PHE A 384 7.30 22.85 -3.48
N THR A 385 7.96 23.75 -4.19
CA THR A 385 7.77 23.99 -5.62
C THR A 385 8.91 23.36 -6.40
N LEU A 386 8.58 22.70 -7.50
CA LEU A 386 9.53 22.14 -8.45
C LEU A 386 9.51 22.95 -9.73
N ARG A 387 10.67 23.44 -10.16
CA ARG A 387 10.87 23.99 -11.52
C ARG A 387 11.60 22.95 -12.36
N LEU A 388 10.84 22.30 -13.24
CA LEU A 388 11.30 21.22 -14.10
C LEU A 388 12.17 21.79 -15.23
N GLU A 389 13.31 21.15 -15.51
CA GLU A 389 14.19 21.57 -16.60
C GLU A 389 13.66 21.16 -17.99
N ARG A 390 12.67 20.27 -18.01
CA ARG A 390 11.93 19.88 -19.22
C ARG A 390 10.45 19.76 -18.88
N PRO A 391 9.53 20.11 -19.81
CA PRO A 391 8.12 19.98 -19.55
C PRO A 391 7.70 18.52 -19.32
N VAL A 392 6.76 18.32 -18.40
CA VAL A 392 6.13 17.02 -18.16
C VAL A 392 4.65 17.12 -18.48
N ASP A 393 4.18 16.23 -19.35
CA ASP A 393 2.78 16.15 -19.72
C ASP A 393 1.93 15.65 -18.55
N ALA A 394 0.76 16.28 -18.39
CA ALA A 394 -0.35 15.78 -17.60
C ALA A 394 -0.03 15.63 -16.11
N VAL A 395 0.63 16.61 -15.50
CA VAL A 395 0.81 16.58 -14.05
C VAL A 395 -0.57 16.62 -13.36
N ALA A 396 -0.87 15.65 -12.49
CA ALA A 396 -2.22 15.46 -11.96
C ALA A 396 -2.26 15.76 -10.44
N PRO A 397 -3.07 16.74 -9.99
CA PRO A 397 -3.33 16.95 -8.57
C PRO A 397 -3.84 15.69 -7.87
N GLY A 398 -3.33 15.41 -6.67
CA GLY A 398 -3.60 14.17 -5.92
C GLY A 398 -2.60 13.03 -6.17
N GLN A 399 -1.78 13.09 -7.21
CA GLN A 399 -0.59 12.22 -7.36
C GLN A 399 0.54 12.68 -6.43
N VAL A 400 1.62 11.91 -6.35
CA VAL A 400 2.79 12.23 -5.52
C VAL A 400 3.96 12.70 -6.38
N ALA A 401 4.56 13.82 -5.98
CA ALA A 401 5.88 14.25 -6.41
C ALA A 401 6.92 13.69 -5.44
N ALA A 402 7.87 12.90 -5.95
CA ALA A 402 9.02 12.41 -5.21
C ALA A 402 10.30 12.99 -5.85
N VAL A 403 11.18 13.56 -5.04
CA VAL A 403 12.45 14.15 -5.48
C VAL A 403 13.59 13.26 -5.03
N TYR A 404 14.37 12.81 -6.01
CA TYR A 404 15.55 11.98 -5.79
C TYR A 404 16.81 12.83 -5.88
N ASP A 405 17.69 12.71 -4.89
CA ASP A 405 19.08 13.11 -5.03
C ASP A 405 19.96 11.85 -5.11
N ARG A 406 20.61 11.66 -6.26
CA ARG A 406 21.22 10.39 -6.66
C ARG A 406 20.22 9.23 -6.51
N ASP A 407 20.40 8.36 -5.53
CA ASP A 407 19.60 7.16 -5.30
C ASP A 407 18.61 7.27 -4.13
N ALA A 408 18.51 8.42 -3.45
CA ALA A 408 17.67 8.58 -2.26
C ALA A 408 16.58 9.64 -2.44
N ILE A 409 15.41 9.40 -1.85
CA ILE A 409 14.29 10.35 -1.84
C ILE A 409 14.54 11.40 -0.75
N VAL A 410 14.73 12.64 -1.18
CA VAL A 410 15.05 13.78 -0.30
C VAL A 410 13.87 14.73 -0.11
N ALA A 411 12.82 14.62 -0.93
CA ALA A 411 11.55 15.31 -0.70
C ALA A 411 10.38 14.50 -1.28
N ALA A 412 9.22 14.58 -0.64
CA ALA A 412 8.00 13.98 -1.16
C ALA A 412 6.75 14.73 -0.73
N GLY A 413 5.75 14.79 -1.60
CA GLY A 413 4.50 15.49 -1.34
C GLY A 413 3.40 15.18 -2.34
N VAL A 414 2.16 15.45 -1.94
CA VAL A 414 0.99 15.35 -2.81
C VAL A 414 0.93 16.59 -3.70
N ILE A 415 0.86 16.37 -5.00
CA ILE A 415 0.74 17.42 -6.01
C ILE A 415 -0.58 18.17 -5.79
N ALA A 416 -0.48 19.48 -5.59
CA ALA A 416 -1.62 20.37 -5.41
C ALA A 416 -1.99 21.11 -6.70
N GLY A 417 -1.02 21.31 -7.59
CA GLY A 417 -1.22 21.99 -8.87
C GLY A 417 0.04 22.01 -9.72
N SER A 418 -0.11 22.43 -10.98
CA SER A 418 0.99 22.62 -11.90
C SER A 418 0.67 23.71 -12.93
N SER A 419 1.71 24.29 -13.52
CA SER A 419 1.61 25.27 -14.61
C SER A 419 2.73 25.09 -15.63
N GLY A 420 2.47 25.53 -16.86
CA GLY A 420 3.34 25.37 -18.03
C GLY A 420 4.06 26.63 -18.41
#